data_AF-A0A183GHH5-F1
#
_entry.id   AF-A0A183GHH5-F1
#
_cell.length_a   1.000
_cell.length_b   1.000
_cell.length_c   1.000
_cell.angle_alpha   90.00
_cell.angle_beta   90.00
_cell.angle_gamma   90.00
#
_symmetry.space_group_name_H-M   'P 1'
#
loop_
_entity.id
_entity.type
_entity.pdbx_description
1 polymer ?
#
loop_
_entity_poly.entity_id
_entity_poly.type
_entity_poly.pdbx_seq_one_letter_code
_entity_poly.pdbx_strand_id
1 'polypeptide(L)'
;MEPFIEISSTQGVTARFLPLGATLSSLFVKDREGNLNDVVLGFDGLEDYEKDTAYMGRTVGRVCNRIRCGKFTFDGISYQMPINCSPHHLHGGPRGIALKEWEVVRQTPTSVTFRIWANEQNDGFPGDAKIDVRF
;
A
#
# COMPACT_ATOMS: atom_id res chain seq x y z
N MET A 1 19.78 -9.55 -1.00
CA MET A 1 19.53 -8.54 -2.05
C MET A 1 18.39 -7.71 -1.52
N GLU A 2 18.60 -6.42 -1.27
CA GLU A 2 17.58 -5.60 -0.63
C GLU A 2 16.38 -5.38 -1.57
N PRO A 3 15.12 -5.58 -1.11
CA PRO A 3 13.94 -5.55 -1.98
C PRO A 3 13.48 -4.13 -2.35
N PHE A 4 14.21 -3.10 -1.94
CA PHE A 4 13.83 -1.71 -2.13
C PHE A 4 14.08 -1.23 -3.57
N ILE A 5 13.10 -0.54 -4.13
CA ILE A 5 13.16 0.12 -5.43
C ILE A 5 13.33 1.61 -5.19
N GLU A 6 14.48 2.15 -5.58
CA GLU A 6 14.77 3.58 -5.47
C GLU A 6 14.49 4.31 -6.79
N ILE A 7 13.85 5.46 -6.72
CA ILE A 7 13.71 6.43 -7.81
C ILE A 7 14.16 7.80 -7.33
N SER A 8 14.68 8.62 -8.23
CA SER A 8 15.11 9.98 -7.93
C SER A 8 14.48 10.96 -8.90
N SER A 9 13.96 12.06 -8.37
CA SER A 9 13.53 13.20 -9.16
C SER A 9 14.73 13.99 -9.67
N THR A 10 14.51 14.80 -10.71
CA THR A 10 15.53 15.73 -11.22
C THR A 10 15.81 16.91 -10.29
N GLN A 11 15.03 17.07 -9.21
CA GLN A 11 15.12 18.17 -8.25
C GLN A 11 15.79 17.74 -6.92
N GLY A 12 16.30 16.50 -6.85
CA GLY A 12 17.06 16.01 -5.69
C GLY A 12 16.21 15.43 -4.56
N VAL A 13 14.94 15.09 -4.83
CA VAL A 13 14.13 14.20 -3.98
C VAL A 13 14.34 12.76 -4.40
N THR A 14 14.60 11.87 -3.45
CA THR A 14 14.80 10.43 -3.69
C THR A 14 13.79 9.65 -2.85
N ALA A 15 13.12 8.68 -3.46
CA ALA A 15 12.11 7.87 -2.80
C ALA A 15 12.45 6.39 -2.93
N ARG A 16 12.19 5.62 -1.88
CA ARG A 16 12.32 4.16 -1.86
C ARG A 16 10.96 3.52 -1.70
N PHE A 17 10.77 2.42 -2.42
CA PHE A 17 9.51 1.68 -2.44
C PHE A 17 9.72 0.19 -2.21
N LEU A 18 8.70 -0.47 -1.70
CA LEU A 18 8.59 -1.93 -1.64
C LEU A 18 7.44 -2.42 -2.52
N PRO A 19 7.61 -3.54 -3.24
CA PRO A 19 6.49 -4.22 -3.89
C PRO A 19 5.41 -4.66 -2.90
N LEU A 20 5.79 -5.07 -1.67
CA LEU A 20 4.87 -5.33 -0.58
C LEU A 20 4.00 -4.09 -0.32
N GLY A 21 2.71 -4.19 -0.60
CA GLY A 21 1.73 -3.12 -0.43
C GLY A 21 1.97 -1.87 -1.29
N ALA A 22 2.82 -1.96 -2.33
CA ALA A 22 3.29 -0.80 -3.10
C ALA A 22 3.65 0.38 -2.15
N THR A 23 4.52 0.08 -1.17
CA THR A 23 4.76 0.91 0.01
C THR A 23 5.82 1.96 -0.26
N LEU A 24 5.58 3.22 0.11
CA LEU A 24 6.61 4.25 0.20
C LEU A 24 7.38 4.05 1.53
N SER A 25 8.62 3.61 1.45
CA SER A 25 9.41 3.27 2.64
C SER A 25 10.30 4.42 3.13
N SER A 26 10.78 5.25 2.22
CA SER A 26 11.61 6.43 2.52
C SER A 26 11.36 7.52 1.50
N LEU A 27 11.46 8.77 1.95
CA LEU A 27 11.40 9.96 1.10
C LEU A 27 12.45 10.95 1.58
N PHE A 28 13.58 10.98 0.88
CA PHE A 28 14.68 11.87 1.17
C PHE A 28 14.49 13.23 0.50
N VAL A 29 14.45 14.28 1.30
CA VAL A 29 14.37 15.67 0.84
C VAL A 29 15.48 16.50 1.46
N LYS A 30 15.92 17.53 0.75
CA LYS A 30 16.92 18.48 1.28
C LYS A 30 16.26 19.48 2.22
N ASP A 31 16.88 19.69 3.37
CA ASP A 31 16.52 20.79 4.27
C ASP A 31 17.08 22.14 3.78
N ARG A 32 16.97 23.17 4.63
CA ARG A 32 17.39 24.55 4.32
C ARG A 32 18.91 24.68 4.14
N GLU A 33 19.68 23.77 4.74
CA GLU A 33 21.15 23.72 4.68
C GLU A 33 21.63 22.77 3.57
N GLY A 34 20.71 22.06 2.91
CA GLY A 34 20.99 21.14 1.83
C GLY A 34 21.20 19.69 2.27
N ASN A 35 21.02 19.37 3.56
CA ASN A 35 21.17 18.01 4.08
C ASN A 35 19.96 17.16 3.68
N LEU A 36 20.20 15.92 3.23
CA LEU A 36 19.13 14.97 2.93
C LEU A 36 18.60 14.37 4.22
N ASN A 37 17.28 14.45 4.41
CA ASN A 37 16.57 13.89 5.54
C ASN A 37 15.44 13.00 5.04
N ASP A 38 15.27 11.81 5.62
CA ASP A 38 14.07 11.01 5.43
C ASP A 38 12.90 11.67 6.19
N VAL A 39 11.82 12.01 5.49
CA VAL A 39 10.69 12.74 6.05
C VAL A 39 9.42 11.89 6.21
N VAL A 40 9.51 10.58 5.97
CA VAL A 40 8.42 9.66 6.27
C VAL A 40 8.81 8.69 7.37
N LEU A 41 7.80 8.18 8.08
CA LEU A 41 8.00 7.07 9.02
C LEU A 41 8.07 5.76 8.24
N GLY A 42 8.92 4.86 8.71
CA GLY A 42 9.13 3.56 8.08
C GLY A 42 10.02 2.66 8.92
N PHE A 43 10.46 1.57 8.31
CA PHE A 43 11.36 0.59 8.89
C PHE A 43 12.55 0.36 7.97
N ASP A 44 13.66 -0.14 8.53
CA ASP A 44 14.88 -0.43 7.77
C ASP A 44 14.79 -1.75 6.98
N GLY A 45 14.00 -2.72 7.47
CA GLY A 45 13.94 -4.08 6.91
C GLY A 45 12.54 -4.50 6.45
N LEU A 46 12.49 -5.39 5.45
CA LEU A 46 11.23 -5.98 4.95
C LEU A 46 10.47 -6.73 6.05
N GLU A 47 11.17 -7.44 6.92
CA GLU A 47 10.57 -8.23 8.00
C GLU A 47 9.75 -7.36 8.97
N ASP A 48 10.17 -6.11 9.20
CA ASP A 48 9.43 -5.17 10.04
C ASP A 48 8.18 -4.66 9.33
N TYR A 49 8.24 -4.44 8.01
CA TYR A 49 7.04 -4.17 7.23
C TYR A 49 6.07 -5.36 7.27
N GLU A 50 6.52 -6.60 7.17
CA GLU A 50 5.63 -7.78 7.25
C GLU A 50 4.89 -7.86 8.61
N LYS A 51 5.49 -7.32 9.67
CA LYS A 51 4.90 -7.24 11.03
C LYS A 51 4.16 -5.92 11.28
N ASP A 52 4.22 -4.96 10.37
CA ASP A 52 3.60 -3.65 10.51
C ASP A 52 2.08 -3.76 10.61
N THR A 53 1.52 -3.15 11.66
CA THR A 53 0.07 -3.06 11.90
C THR A 53 -0.46 -1.64 11.74
N ALA A 54 0.43 -0.65 11.55
CA ALA A 54 0.09 0.76 11.42
C ALA A 54 -0.07 1.21 9.95
N TYR A 55 0.21 0.33 8.98
CA TYR A 55 0.11 0.60 7.55
C TYR A 55 1.04 1.72 7.06
N MET A 56 2.25 1.79 7.62
CA MET A 56 3.23 2.82 7.30
C MET A 56 3.56 2.81 5.80
N GLY A 57 3.23 3.91 5.12
CA GLY A 57 3.52 4.13 3.70
C GLY A 57 2.75 3.25 2.70
N ARG A 58 1.84 2.37 3.15
CA ARG A 58 1.18 1.37 2.29
C ARG A 58 0.14 1.98 1.37
N THR A 59 0.00 1.41 0.17
CA THR A 59 -1.18 1.61 -0.68
C THR A 59 -2.36 0.79 -0.15
N VAL A 60 -3.40 1.47 0.32
CA VAL A 60 -4.55 0.81 0.99
C VAL A 60 -5.74 0.59 0.06
N GLY A 61 -6.32 -0.62 0.08
CA GLY A 61 -7.55 -0.96 -0.63
C GLY A 61 -8.08 -2.38 -0.37
N ARG A 62 -9.18 -2.80 -1.00
CA ARG A 62 -9.95 -2.06 -2.03
C ARG A 62 -10.78 -0.89 -1.48
N VAL A 63 -11.10 -0.88 -0.19
CA VAL A 63 -11.75 0.26 0.49
C VAL A 63 -10.86 0.73 1.61
N CYS A 64 -10.41 1.98 1.53
CA CYS A 64 -9.66 2.61 2.60
C CYS A 64 -10.60 3.01 3.76
N ASN A 65 -10.06 2.99 4.97
CA ASN A 65 -10.75 3.25 6.22
C ASN A 65 -11.88 2.24 6.49
N ARG A 66 -12.92 2.66 7.22
CA ARG A 66 -13.88 1.76 7.86
C ARG A 66 -15.13 1.49 7.03
N ILE A 67 -15.56 0.23 7.03
CA ILE A 67 -16.93 -0.16 6.71
C ILE A 67 -17.64 -0.49 8.03
N ARG A 68 -18.71 0.25 8.31
CA ARG A 68 -19.48 0.13 9.55
C ARG A 68 -19.98 -1.30 9.73
N CYS A 69 -19.66 -1.91 10.87
CA CYS A 69 -20.00 -3.30 11.18
C CYS A 69 -19.55 -4.33 10.14
N GLY A 70 -18.61 -3.96 9.25
CA GLY A 70 -18.24 -4.77 8.09
C GLY A 70 -19.41 -5.05 7.14
N LYS A 71 -20.50 -4.26 7.19
CA LYS A 71 -21.72 -4.51 6.44
C LYS A 71 -21.95 -3.44 5.40
N PHE A 72 -22.28 -3.87 4.19
CA PHE A 72 -22.78 -3.00 3.13
C PHE A 72 -23.68 -3.78 2.19
N THR A 73 -24.42 -3.07 1.36
CA THR A 73 -25.24 -3.64 0.29
C THR A 73 -24.72 -3.12 -1.03
N PHE A 74 -24.55 -4.01 -2.00
CA PHE A 74 -24.14 -3.69 -3.36
C PHE A 74 -25.01 -4.50 -4.32
N ASP A 75 -25.64 -3.83 -5.29
CA ASP A 75 -26.60 -4.43 -6.22
C ASP A 75 -27.67 -5.32 -5.57
N GLY A 76 -28.20 -4.86 -4.42
CA GLY A 76 -29.22 -5.58 -3.66
C GLY A 76 -28.72 -6.79 -2.85
N ILE A 77 -27.45 -7.15 -2.97
CA ILE A 77 -26.81 -8.23 -2.21
C ILE A 77 -26.16 -7.67 -0.95
N SER A 78 -26.40 -8.32 0.19
CA SER A 78 -25.79 -7.94 1.46
C SER A 78 -24.45 -8.65 1.65
N TYR A 79 -23.41 -7.87 1.93
CA TYR A 79 -22.05 -8.36 2.18
C TYR A 79 -21.68 -8.21 3.65
N GLN A 80 -21.02 -9.24 4.19
CA GLN A 80 -20.42 -9.22 5.52
C GLN A 80 -18.91 -9.44 5.39
N MET A 81 -18.16 -8.39 5.66
CA MET A 81 -16.71 -8.40 5.66
C MET A 81 -16.16 -8.83 7.03
N PRO A 82 -14.93 -9.38 7.10
CA PRO A 82 -14.27 -9.67 8.36
C PRO A 82 -14.09 -8.42 9.22
N ILE A 83 -14.30 -8.55 10.54
CA ILE A 83 -14.06 -7.48 11.51
C ILE A 83 -12.60 -7.56 11.98
N ASN A 84 -11.76 -6.67 11.50
CA ASN A 84 -10.35 -6.55 11.88
C ASN A 84 -10.04 -5.33 12.75
N CYS A 85 -11.00 -4.42 12.94
CA CYS A 85 -10.87 -3.28 13.86
C CYS A 85 -12.21 -3.09 14.56
N SER A 86 -12.45 -3.88 15.62
CA SER A 86 -13.78 -3.99 16.24
C SER A 86 -14.42 -2.62 16.54
N PRO A 87 -15.68 -2.38 16.14
CA PRO A 87 -16.63 -3.31 15.52
C PRO A 87 -16.67 -3.20 13.98
N HIS A 88 -15.59 -2.79 13.32
CA HIS A 88 -15.56 -2.42 11.90
C HIS A 88 -14.60 -3.28 11.07
N HIS A 89 -14.85 -3.28 9.77
CA HIS A 89 -13.87 -3.70 8.77
C HIS A 89 -13.02 -2.49 8.40
N LEU A 90 -11.70 -2.61 8.38
CA LEU A 90 -10.76 -1.51 8.20
C LEU A 90 -9.76 -1.85 7.10
N HIS A 91 -9.48 -0.89 6.22
CA HIS A 91 -8.37 -0.92 5.26
C HIS A 91 -8.34 -2.16 4.35
N GLY A 92 -9.52 -2.62 3.92
CA GLY A 92 -9.66 -3.81 3.08
C GLY A 92 -9.52 -5.15 3.83
N GLY A 93 -9.36 -5.12 5.14
CA GLY A 93 -9.37 -6.31 5.99
C GLY A 93 -8.05 -7.07 6.03
N PRO A 94 -8.06 -8.26 6.67
CA PRO A 94 -6.84 -9.05 6.89
C PRO A 94 -6.24 -9.65 5.61
N ARG A 95 -6.93 -9.53 4.48
CA ARG A 95 -6.45 -9.98 3.15
C ARG A 95 -6.39 -8.83 2.14
N GLY A 96 -6.47 -7.58 2.61
CA GLY A 96 -6.45 -6.39 1.76
C GLY A 96 -5.17 -6.26 0.94
N ILE A 97 -5.24 -5.50 -0.16
CA ILE A 97 -4.13 -5.35 -1.12
C ILE A 97 -2.88 -4.71 -0.51
N ALA A 98 -3.04 -3.96 0.59
CA ALA A 98 -1.95 -3.37 1.35
C ALA A 98 -1.00 -4.43 1.94
N LEU A 99 -1.48 -5.65 2.17
CA LEU A 99 -0.74 -6.75 2.82
C LEU A 99 -0.22 -7.79 1.82
N LYS A 100 -0.19 -7.44 0.52
CA LYS A 100 0.17 -8.35 -0.57
C LYS A 100 1.40 -7.87 -1.31
N GLU A 101 2.12 -8.79 -1.93
CA GLU A 101 3.16 -8.47 -2.91
C GLU A 101 2.52 -8.00 -4.23
N TRP A 102 2.96 -6.86 -4.74
CA TRP A 102 2.53 -6.32 -6.03
C TRP A 102 3.57 -6.62 -7.12
N GLU A 103 3.10 -6.77 -8.36
CA GLU A 103 3.97 -6.89 -9.52
C GLU A 103 4.57 -5.54 -9.89
N VAL A 104 5.88 -5.46 -10.11
CA VAL A 104 6.52 -4.28 -10.72
C VAL A 104 6.36 -4.38 -12.23
N VAL A 105 5.44 -3.60 -12.79
CA VAL A 105 5.13 -3.66 -14.23
C VAL A 105 5.91 -2.64 -15.05
N ARG A 106 6.46 -1.60 -14.41
CA ARG A 106 7.33 -0.62 -15.05
C ARG A 106 8.24 0.05 -14.03
N GLN A 107 9.50 0.21 -14.40
CA GLN A 107 10.48 0.97 -13.60
C GLN A 107 11.32 1.84 -14.53
N THR A 108 11.55 3.07 -14.09
CA THR A 108 12.43 4.06 -14.71
C THR A 108 13.21 4.77 -13.60
N PRO A 109 14.27 5.54 -13.91
CA PRO A 109 15.02 6.27 -12.88
C PRO A 109 14.18 7.24 -12.04
N THR A 110 13.05 7.70 -12.56
CA THR A 110 12.20 8.75 -11.95
C THR A 110 10.79 8.28 -11.60
N SER A 111 10.45 7.00 -11.83
CA SER A 111 9.08 6.51 -11.65
C SER A 111 9.02 4.99 -11.59
N VAL A 112 8.11 4.46 -10.77
CA VAL A 112 7.81 3.02 -10.64
C VAL A 112 6.30 2.81 -10.73
N THR A 113 5.87 1.71 -11.34
CA THR A 113 4.46 1.31 -11.43
C THR A 113 4.29 -0.10 -10.90
N PHE A 114 3.41 -0.23 -9.91
CA PHE A 114 3.02 -1.49 -9.30
C PHE A 114 1.63 -1.91 -9.78
N ARG A 115 1.39 -3.21 -9.87
CA ARG A 115 0.11 -3.81 -10.24
C ARG A 115 -0.32 -4.91 -9.28
N ILE A 116 -1.61 -4.97 -8.98
CA ILE A 116 -2.24 -6.12 -8.32
C ILE A 116 -3.60 -6.43 -8.92
N TRP A 117 -3.97 -7.71 -8.87
CA TRP A 117 -5.33 -8.17 -9.14
C TRP A 117 -6.00 -8.57 -7.83
N ALA A 118 -7.20 -8.03 -7.60
CA ALA A 118 -8.04 -8.36 -6.46
C ALA A 118 -9.39 -8.89 -6.97
N ASN A 119 -9.96 -9.85 -6.26
CA ASN A 119 -11.28 -10.39 -6.58
C ASN A 119 -12.00 -10.82 -5.29
N GLU A 120 -13.29 -11.08 -5.42
CA GLU A 120 -14.15 -11.46 -4.31
C GLU A 120 -13.67 -12.70 -3.55
N GLN A 121 -13.12 -13.69 -4.24
CA GLN A 121 -12.59 -14.90 -3.58
C GLN A 121 -11.41 -14.58 -2.65
N ASN A 122 -10.59 -13.60 -3.04
CA ASN A 122 -9.40 -13.20 -2.30
C ASN A 122 -9.72 -12.28 -1.12
N ASP A 123 -10.56 -11.25 -1.31
CA ASP A 123 -10.76 -10.20 -0.31
C ASP A 123 -12.21 -10.04 0.19
N GLY A 124 -13.17 -10.71 -0.42
CA GLY A 124 -14.59 -10.70 -0.06
C GLY A 124 -15.40 -9.53 -0.63
N PHE A 125 -14.77 -8.59 -1.33
CA PHE A 125 -15.49 -7.49 -1.99
C PHE A 125 -16.08 -7.96 -3.33
N PRO A 126 -17.26 -7.48 -3.74
CA PRO A 126 -17.86 -7.88 -5.01
C PRO A 126 -16.95 -7.58 -6.20
N GLY A 127 -17.02 -8.46 -7.21
CA GLY A 127 -16.32 -8.30 -8.47
C GLY A 127 -14.79 -8.37 -8.36
N ASP A 128 -14.12 -8.00 -9.43
CA ASP A 128 -12.67 -7.95 -9.55
C ASP A 128 -12.16 -6.54 -9.82
N ALA A 129 -10.86 -6.35 -9.59
CA ALA A 129 -10.17 -5.11 -9.89
C ALA A 129 -8.73 -5.41 -10.32
N LYS A 130 -8.34 -4.84 -11.45
CA LYS A 130 -6.94 -4.67 -11.83
C LYS A 130 -6.51 -3.27 -11.42
N ILE A 131 -5.58 -3.18 -10.48
CA ILE A 131 -5.18 -1.92 -9.87
C ILE A 131 -3.73 -1.65 -10.22
N ASP A 132 -3.48 -0.51 -10.87
CA ASP A 132 -2.15 0.00 -11.16
C ASP A 132 -1.93 1.27 -10.33
N VAL A 133 -0.80 1.35 -9.63
CA VAL A 133 -0.37 2.57 -8.93
C VAL A 133 0.99 2.99 -9.45
N ARG A 134 1.11 4.25 -9.85
CA ARG A 134 2.35 4.84 -10.35
C ARG A 134 2.82 5.94 -9.41
N PHE A 135 4.09 5.85 -9.04
CA PHE A 135 4.84 6.86 -8.32
C PHE A 135 5.87 7.49 -9.25
#